data_AF-A0A7W2GRH9-F1
#
_entry.id   AF-A0A7W2GRH9-F1
#
_cell.length_a   1.000
_cell.length_b   1.000
_cell.length_c   1.000
_cell.angle_alpha   90.00
_cell.angle_beta   90.00
_cell.angle_gamma   90.00
#
_symmetry.space_group_name_H-M   'P 1'
#
loop_
_entity.id
_entity.type
_entity.pdbx_description
1 polymer ?
#
loop_
_entity_poly.entity_id
_entity_poly.type
_entity_poly.pdbx_seq_one_letter_code
_entity_poly.pdbx_strand_id
1 'polypeptide(L)'
;MLPVNLSKIQKRLTELGFDAGPQDGILGPRTEKAIIDFKKSIGLKPRAYIGPRTLSALFDVPAFSSVAPDPLASTGSALPWFAHATQVLGLHEQRDHGALRKWFDKAVSWIDPRQIPWCGAFVATCLRKWNPDIKLPANPLLARAWLGFGVASKPQMGAVMIFSRPPSKLYGHVGFYAGETATHFKIRGGNQKNAVTDTLIAKTRFLGARMPAGYSGTGKRVTVTNNGISTSTNEA
;
A
#
# COMPACT_ATOMS: atom_id res chain seq x y z
N MET A 1 9.44 -1.33 13.76
CA MET A 1 10.73 -0.62 13.57
C MET A 1 11.52 -1.40 12.52
N LEU A 2 12.19 -0.81 11.51
CA LEU A 2 13.04 0.38 11.60
C LEU A 2 12.90 1.29 10.35
N PRO A 3 12.56 2.58 10.53
CA PRO A 3 12.95 3.60 9.57
C PRO A 3 14.49 3.73 9.66
N VAL A 4 15.21 3.12 8.72
CA VAL A 4 16.67 3.29 8.67
C VAL A 4 16.94 4.75 8.29
N ASN A 5 17.51 5.50 9.22
CA ASN A 5 17.90 6.88 9.03
C ASN A 5 18.94 6.97 7.91
N LEU A 6 18.80 7.92 6.97
CA LEU A 6 19.72 8.09 5.84
C LEU A 6 21.17 8.33 6.31
N SER A 7 21.35 8.93 7.48
CA SER A 7 22.67 9.09 8.10
C SER A 7 23.33 7.73 8.43
N LYS A 8 22.55 6.72 8.82
CA LYS A 8 23.07 5.36 9.04
C LYS A 8 23.47 4.67 7.73
N ILE A 9 22.77 4.97 6.63
CA ILE A 9 23.10 4.44 5.30
C ILE A 9 24.37 5.10 4.75
N GLN A 10 24.50 6.42 4.89
CA GLN A 10 25.73 7.14 4.52
C GLN A 10 26.93 6.58 5.28
N LYS A 11 26.82 6.42 6.61
CA LYS A 11 27.86 5.79 7.42
C LYS A 11 28.24 4.42 6.89
N ARG A 12 27.25 3.57 6.63
CA ARG A 12 27.47 2.19 6.22
C ARG A 12 28.09 2.08 4.81
N LEU A 13 27.67 2.93 3.88
CA LEU A 13 28.28 3.01 2.55
C LEU A 13 29.76 3.41 2.63
N THR A 14 30.09 4.39 3.47
CA THR A 14 31.48 4.81 3.71
C THR A 14 32.31 3.69 4.34
N GLU A 15 31.77 2.95 5.33
CA GLU A 15 32.43 1.77 5.91
C GLU A 15 32.70 0.67 4.87
N LEU A 16 31.84 0.54 3.86
CA LEU A 16 31.97 -0.42 2.76
C LEU A 16 32.85 0.10 1.60
N GLY A 17 33.46 1.28 1.76
CA GLY A 17 34.39 1.88 0.78
C GLY A 17 33.74 2.74 -0.30
N PHE A 18 32.45 3.07 -0.19
CA PHE A 18 31.75 3.95 -1.13
C PHE A 18 31.65 5.37 -0.57
N ASP A 19 32.08 6.38 -1.32
CA ASP A 19 32.04 7.78 -0.89
C ASP A 19 30.60 8.34 -0.87
N ALA A 20 29.93 8.20 0.26
CA ALA A 20 28.57 8.71 0.47
C ALA A 20 28.51 10.18 0.87
N GLY A 21 29.64 10.87 1.00
CA GLY A 21 29.70 12.25 1.53
C GLY A 21 29.46 12.34 3.05
N PRO A 22 29.15 13.53 3.57
CA PRO A 22 28.93 13.74 5.00
C PRO A 22 27.75 12.92 5.53
N GLN A 23 27.84 12.47 6.78
CA GLN A 23 26.80 11.69 7.46
C GLN A 23 25.65 12.59 8.00
N ASP A 24 25.14 13.48 7.16
CA ASP A 24 24.17 14.53 7.50
C ASP A 24 22.70 14.09 7.35
N GLY A 25 22.46 12.90 6.79
CA GLY A 25 21.13 12.37 6.53
C GLY A 25 20.45 12.98 5.31
N ILE A 26 21.19 13.61 4.39
CA ILE A 26 20.68 14.23 3.15
C ILE A 26 21.05 13.37 1.93
N LEU A 27 20.09 13.13 1.03
CA LEU A 27 20.34 12.39 -0.21
C LEU A 27 20.97 13.32 -1.25
N GLY A 28 22.27 13.62 -1.10
CA GLY A 28 23.02 14.46 -2.04
C GLY A 28 23.65 13.66 -3.19
N PRO A 29 24.22 14.33 -4.21
CA PRO A 29 24.80 13.68 -5.39
C PRO A 29 25.87 12.62 -5.06
N ARG A 30 26.66 12.85 -3.99
CA ARG A 30 27.65 11.88 -3.49
C ARG A 30 26.99 10.64 -2.90
N THR A 31 25.97 10.82 -2.06
CA THR A 31 25.20 9.70 -1.48
C THR A 31 24.47 8.90 -2.55
N GLU A 32 23.85 9.55 -3.55
CA GLU A 32 23.20 8.87 -4.67
C GLU A 32 24.19 8.04 -5.49
N LYS A 33 25.35 8.62 -5.81
CA LYS A 33 26.45 7.93 -6.50
C LYS A 33 26.92 6.72 -5.70
N ALA A 34 27.15 6.87 -4.40
CA ALA A 34 27.54 5.76 -3.51
C ALA A 34 26.50 4.63 -3.47
N ILE A 35 25.21 4.96 -3.43
CA ILE A 35 24.14 3.95 -3.48
C ILE A 35 24.15 3.21 -4.81
N ILE A 36 24.34 3.92 -5.92
CA ILE A 36 24.39 3.35 -7.26
C ILE A 36 25.61 2.43 -7.41
N ASP A 37 26.78 2.89 -6.98
CA ASP A 37 28.04 2.14 -7.06
C ASP A 37 28.00 0.90 -6.17
N PHE A 38 27.48 1.02 -4.94
CA PHE A 38 27.24 -0.12 -4.05
C PHE A 38 26.30 -1.14 -4.67
N LYS A 39 25.18 -0.71 -5.23
CA LYS A 39 24.24 -1.63 -5.90
C LYS A 39 24.86 -2.33 -7.09
N LYS A 40 25.68 -1.61 -7.85
CA LYS A 40 26.42 -2.18 -8.98
C LYS A 40 27.40 -3.26 -8.52
N SER A 41 28.08 -3.08 -7.38
CA SER A 41 29.03 -4.08 -6.85
C SER A 41 28.36 -5.37 -6.40
N ILE A 42 27.09 -5.32 -5.97
CA ILE A 42 26.31 -6.48 -5.52
C ILE A 42 25.29 -6.98 -6.56
N GLY A 43 25.39 -6.54 -7.82
CA GLY A 43 24.53 -7.00 -8.91
C GLY A 43 23.06 -6.54 -8.84
N LEU A 44 22.74 -5.50 -8.05
CA LEU A 44 21.41 -4.88 -8.03
C LEU A 44 21.28 -3.80 -9.11
N LYS A 45 20.04 -3.46 -9.48
CA LYS A 45 19.76 -2.39 -10.45
C LYS A 45 20.35 -1.04 -9.95
N PRO A 46 21.25 -0.40 -10.72
CA PRO A 46 22.00 0.80 -10.31
C PRO A 46 21.10 2.05 -10.33
N ARG A 47 20.31 2.24 -9.26
CA ARG A 47 19.44 3.41 -9.06
C ARG A 47 19.56 3.93 -7.63
N ALA A 48 19.41 5.23 -7.41
CA ALA A 48 19.46 5.88 -6.10
C ALA A 48 18.27 5.57 -5.15
N TYR A 49 17.43 4.56 -5.47
CA TYR A 49 16.30 4.14 -4.65
C TYR A 49 16.69 3.14 -3.56
N ILE A 50 16.51 3.43 -2.28
CA ILE A 50 16.92 2.52 -1.20
C ILE A 50 15.75 1.61 -0.82
N GLY A 51 15.73 0.40 -1.38
CA GLY A 51 14.69 -0.60 -1.11
C GLY A 51 15.13 -1.69 -0.12
N PRO A 52 14.24 -2.61 0.27
CA PRO A 52 14.53 -3.67 1.25
C PRO A 52 15.75 -4.54 0.90
N ARG A 53 15.97 -4.84 -0.39
CA ARG A 53 17.16 -5.59 -0.86
C ARG A 53 18.45 -4.81 -0.68
N THR A 54 18.39 -3.48 -0.84
CA THR A 54 19.54 -2.59 -0.62
C THR A 54 19.82 -2.44 0.87
N LEU A 55 18.79 -2.31 1.71
CA LEU A 55 18.93 -2.25 3.17
C LEU A 55 19.46 -3.57 3.73
N SER A 56 18.97 -4.70 3.22
CA SER A 56 19.50 -6.01 3.57
C SER A 56 20.98 -6.14 3.27
N ALA A 57 21.39 -5.81 2.04
CA ALA A 57 22.78 -5.88 1.66
C ALA A 57 23.67 -4.90 2.45
N LEU A 58 23.15 -3.74 2.86
CA LEU A 58 23.90 -2.78 3.68
C LEU A 58 24.09 -3.24 5.12
N PHE A 59 23.06 -3.81 5.75
CA PHE A 59 23.06 -4.06 7.20
C PHE A 59 23.11 -5.54 7.57
N ASP A 60 23.33 -6.42 6.59
CA ASP A 60 23.34 -7.87 6.76
C ASP A 60 22.10 -8.40 7.50
N VAL A 61 20.97 -7.74 7.26
CA VAL A 61 19.65 -8.16 7.75
C VAL A 61 19.02 -9.05 6.66
N PRO A 62 18.25 -10.09 6.99
CA PRO A 62 17.70 -11.01 5.99
C PRO A 62 16.99 -10.25 4.87
N ALA A 63 17.48 -10.41 3.64
CA ALA A 63 16.79 -9.89 2.47
C ALA A 63 15.43 -10.60 2.41
N PHE A 64 14.34 -9.85 2.25
CA PHE A 64 13.13 -10.47 1.73
C PHE A 64 13.47 -11.03 0.35
N SER A 65 13.60 -12.36 0.31
CA SER A 65 14.12 -13.12 -0.82
C SER A 65 13.39 -12.78 -2.11
N SER A 66 14.21 -12.58 -3.12
CA SER A 66 13.87 -12.13 -4.45
C SER A 66 14.20 -13.24 -5.43
N VAL A 67 13.21 -14.06 -5.72
CA VAL A 67 13.21 -14.87 -6.93
C VAL A 67 12.15 -14.24 -7.82
N ALA A 68 12.50 -13.93 -9.06
CA ALA A 68 11.53 -13.45 -10.04
C ALA A 68 10.41 -14.49 -10.14
N PRO A 69 9.12 -14.11 -9.99
CA PRO A 69 8.06 -15.11 -10.01
C PRO A 69 7.98 -15.71 -11.41
N ASP A 70 8.10 -17.03 -11.45
CA ASP A 70 7.63 -17.86 -12.56
C ASP A 70 6.15 -17.49 -12.83
N PRO A 71 5.75 -17.11 -14.07
CA PRO A 71 4.43 -16.57 -14.35
C PRO A 71 3.25 -17.49 -14.01
N LEU A 72 3.48 -18.79 -13.75
CA LEU A 72 2.41 -19.76 -13.52
C LEU A 72 2.40 -20.43 -12.14
N ALA A 73 3.30 -20.09 -11.21
CA ALA A 73 3.39 -20.79 -9.92
C ALA A 73 3.68 -19.84 -8.76
N SER A 74 2.68 -19.13 -8.25
CA SER A 74 2.73 -18.53 -6.91
C SER A 74 1.41 -18.72 -6.18
N THR A 75 1.19 -19.95 -5.76
CA THR A 75 0.25 -20.33 -4.72
C THR A 75 0.70 -19.71 -3.39
N GLY A 76 0.24 -18.48 -3.12
CA GLY A 76 0.16 -17.89 -1.79
C GLY A 76 1.46 -17.39 -1.15
N SER A 77 1.88 -16.16 -1.42
CA SER A 77 2.54 -15.32 -0.40
C SER A 77 2.52 -13.84 -0.80
N ALA A 78 1.62 -13.08 -0.14
CA ALA A 78 1.43 -11.63 -0.16
C ALA A 78 1.13 -10.93 -1.51
N LEU A 79 -0.12 -10.48 -1.66
CA LEU A 79 -0.50 -9.43 -2.61
C LEU A 79 0.22 -8.13 -2.21
N PRO A 80 1.13 -7.56 -3.03
CA PRO A 80 2.03 -6.49 -2.56
C PRO A 80 1.31 -5.23 -2.07
N TRP A 81 0.27 -4.78 -2.78
CA TRP A 81 -0.52 -3.62 -2.35
C TRP A 81 -1.34 -3.91 -1.08
N PHE A 82 -1.81 -5.15 -0.91
CA PHE A 82 -2.50 -5.56 0.31
C PHE A 82 -1.53 -5.69 1.50
N ALA A 83 -0.27 -6.07 1.24
CA ALA A 83 0.77 -6.04 2.26
C ALA A 83 1.01 -4.62 2.76
N HIS A 84 1.05 -3.61 1.88
CA HIS A 84 1.12 -2.21 2.30
C HIS A 84 -0.08 -1.77 3.14
N ALA A 85 -1.29 -2.19 2.76
CA ALA A 85 -2.49 -1.97 3.57
C ALA A 85 -2.37 -2.60 4.98
N THR A 86 -1.75 -3.77 5.07
CA THR A 86 -1.50 -4.48 6.34
C THR A 86 -0.49 -3.76 7.23
N GLN A 87 0.55 -3.18 6.63
CA GLN A 87 1.62 -2.49 7.36
C GLN A 87 1.15 -1.24 8.11
N VAL A 88 0.07 -0.61 7.65
CA VAL A 88 -0.48 0.62 8.25
C VAL A 88 -1.80 0.40 8.98
N LEU A 89 -2.17 -0.86 9.23
CA LEU A 89 -3.35 -1.18 10.01
C LEU A 89 -3.27 -0.49 11.40
N GLY A 90 -4.34 0.21 11.77
CA GLY A 90 -4.43 0.95 13.02
C GLY A 90 -3.98 2.40 12.97
N LEU A 91 -3.36 2.89 11.88
CA LEU A 91 -3.05 4.32 11.76
C LEU A 91 -4.34 5.15 11.77
N HIS A 92 -4.37 6.18 12.62
CA HIS A 92 -5.52 7.05 12.82
C HIS A 92 -5.18 8.50 12.41
N GLU A 93 -6.09 9.19 11.71
CA GLU A 93 -5.79 10.47 11.05
C GLU A 93 -5.44 11.62 12.01
N GLN A 94 -5.98 11.62 13.23
CA GLN A 94 -5.63 12.60 14.27
C GLN A 94 -4.36 12.19 15.03
N ARG A 95 -4.37 11.02 15.67
CA ARG A 95 -3.26 10.50 16.49
C ARG A 95 -1.95 10.37 15.69
N ASP A 96 -2.04 9.85 14.47
CA ASP A 96 -0.89 9.50 13.63
C ASP A 96 -0.76 10.42 12.40
N HIS A 97 -1.32 11.64 12.49
CA HIS A 97 -1.43 12.58 11.36
C HIS A 97 -0.14 12.75 10.55
N GLY A 98 0.97 13.02 11.23
CA GLY A 98 2.26 13.23 10.58
C GLY A 98 2.80 11.97 9.89
N ALA A 99 2.57 10.80 10.48
CA ALA A 99 2.96 9.53 9.87
C ALA A 99 2.08 9.21 8.65
N LEU A 100 0.77 9.44 8.75
CA LEU A 100 -0.19 9.22 7.67
C LEU A 100 0.10 10.14 6.47
N ARG A 101 0.36 11.43 6.71
CA ARG A 101 0.74 12.39 5.66
C ARG A 101 2.04 12.02 4.96
N LYS A 102 3.06 11.59 5.70
CA LYS A 102 4.33 11.12 5.12
C LYS A 102 4.18 9.79 4.38
N TRP A 103 3.22 8.97 4.79
CA TRP A 103 2.97 7.68 4.17
C TRP A 103 2.25 7.82 2.83
N PHE A 104 1.32 8.77 2.68
CA PHE A 104 0.58 8.99 1.44
C PHE A 104 1.48 9.15 0.22
N ASP A 105 1.05 8.58 -0.90
CA ASP A 105 1.69 8.79 -2.19
C ASP A 105 1.57 10.25 -2.62
N LYS A 106 2.56 10.75 -3.37
CA LYS A 106 2.61 12.14 -3.86
C LYS A 106 1.36 12.58 -4.63
N ALA A 107 0.65 11.64 -5.28
CA ALA A 107 -0.59 11.95 -6.01
C ALA A 107 -1.74 12.39 -5.09
N VAL A 108 -1.67 12.05 -3.79
CA VAL A 108 -2.75 12.29 -2.81
C VAL A 108 -2.26 12.92 -1.50
N SER A 109 -0.94 13.04 -1.28
CA SER A 109 -0.35 13.56 -0.04
C SER A 109 -0.63 15.03 0.23
N TRP A 110 -1.23 15.75 -0.72
CA TRP A 110 -1.64 17.15 -0.57
C TRP A 110 -2.87 17.30 0.35
N ILE A 111 -3.71 16.27 0.50
CA ILE A 111 -4.89 16.31 1.36
C ILE A 111 -4.52 16.40 2.85
N ASP A 112 -5.40 17.01 3.65
CA ASP A 112 -5.40 16.81 5.09
C ASP A 112 -6.40 15.69 5.43
N PRO A 113 -5.93 14.52 5.91
CA PRO A 113 -6.82 13.39 6.17
C PRO A 113 -7.86 13.67 7.27
N ARG A 114 -7.65 14.69 8.11
CA ARG A 114 -8.63 15.10 9.15
C ARG A 114 -9.82 15.89 8.59
N GLN A 115 -9.74 16.32 7.33
CA GLN A 115 -10.72 17.19 6.68
C GLN A 115 -11.29 16.55 5.42
N ILE A 116 -10.50 15.71 4.74
CA ILE A 116 -10.86 15.12 3.46
C ILE A 116 -10.96 13.60 3.60
N PRO A 117 -12.11 12.98 3.26
CA PRO A 117 -12.24 11.54 3.25
C PRO A 117 -11.15 10.87 2.39
N TRP A 118 -10.39 9.96 3.01
CA TRP A 118 -9.14 9.47 2.44
C TRP A 118 -9.13 7.96 2.13
N CYS A 119 -10.30 7.30 2.04
CA CYS A 119 -10.40 5.90 1.62
C CYS A 119 -9.78 5.65 0.24
N GLY A 120 -10.01 6.56 -0.70
CA GLY A 120 -9.39 6.54 -2.04
C GLY A 120 -7.88 6.83 -2.02
N ALA A 121 -7.44 7.78 -1.18
CA ALA A 121 -6.02 8.08 -0.99
C ALA A 121 -5.25 6.89 -0.42
N PHE A 122 -5.85 6.15 0.51
CA PHE A 122 -5.32 4.90 1.04
C PHE A 122 -5.10 3.85 -0.05
N VAL A 123 -6.11 3.60 -0.89
CA VAL A 123 -6.02 2.62 -1.99
C VAL A 123 -4.98 3.05 -3.02
N ALA A 124 -4.99 4.33 -3.42
CA ALA A 124 -4.00 4.91 -4.33
C ALA A 124 -2.57 4.75 -3.80
N THR A 125 -2.36 5.03 -2.52
CA THR A 125 -1.06 4.92 -1.87
C THR A 125 -0.56 3.48 -1.84
N CYS A 126 -1.42 2.53 -1.44
CA CYS A 126 -1.04 1.11 -1.41
C CYS A 126 -0.64 0.59 -2.79
N LEU A 127 -1.35 1.00 -3.83
CA LEU A 127 -1.07 0.61 -5.21
C LEU A 127 0.21 1.27 -5.75
N ARG A 128 0.42 2.58 -5.53
CA ARG A 128 1.62 3.31 -6.00
C ARG A 128 2.88 2.93 -5.24
N LYS A 129 2.78 2.53 -3.97
CA LYS A 129 3.93 1.97 -3.23
C LYS A 129 4.40 0.63 -3.80
N TRP A 130 3.48 -0.18 -4.32
CA TRP A 130 3.82 -1.41 -5.03
C TRP A 130 4.31 -1.14 -6.46
N ASN A 131 3.54 -0.37 -7.23
CA ASN A 131 3.84 -0.02 -8.61
C ASN A 131 3.71 1.50 -8.80
N PRO A 132 4.83 2.24 -8.76
CA PRO A 132 4.85 3.69 -8.89
C PRO A 132 4.29 4.23 -10.19
N ASP A 133 4.08 3.40 -11.22
CA ASP A 133 3.57 3.77 -12.54
C ASP A 133 2.12 3.33 -12.78
N ILE A 134 1.50 2.65 -11.81
CA ILE A 134 0.13 2.13 -11.98
C ILE A 134 -0.88 3.25 -12.24
N LYS A 135 -1.67 3.11 -13.31
CA LYS A 135 -2.70 4.10 -13.65
C LYS A 135 -3.78 4.11 -12.57
N LEU A 136 -3.93 5.26 -11.93
CA LEU A 136 -5.01 5.52 -10.96
C LEU A 136 -6.21 6.12 -11.69
N PRO A 137 -7.41 6.07 -11.09
CA PRO A 137 -8.54 6.87 -11.58
C PRO A 137 -8.19 8.37 -11.63
N ALA A 138 -8.82 9.11 -12.54
CA ALA A 138 -8.60 10.55 -12.69
C ALA A 138 -8.83 11.33 -11.38
N ASN A 139 -9.84 10.92 -10.60
CA ASN A 139 -10.06 11.40 -9.24
C ASN A 139 -9.94 10.22 -8.25
N PRO A 140 -8.74 9.96 -7.69
CA PRO A 140 -8.54 8.82 -6.80
C PRO A 140 -9.23 8.97 -5.44
N LEU A 141 -9.62 10.19 -5.03
CA LEU A 141 -10.36 10.42 -3.79
C LEU A 141 -11.84 10.01 -3.91
N LEU A 142 -12.41 10.07 -5.11
CA LEU A 142 -13.78 9.65 -5.37
C LEU A 142 -13.86 8.11 -5.42
N ALA A 143 -14.41 7.50 -4.37
CA ALA A 143 -14.54 6.04 -4.27
C ALA A 143 -15.16 5.39 -5.53
N ARG A 144 -16.18 6.00 -6.13
CA ARG A 144 -16.85 5.47 -7.33
C ARG A 144 -15.98 5.53 -8.59
N ALA A 145 -14.98 6.42 -8.67
CA ALA A 145 -14.06 6.49 -9.81
C ALA A 145 -13.22 5.20 -9.95
N TRP A 146 -13.03 4.47 -8.85
CA TRP A 146 -12.37 3.17 -8.84
C TRP A 146 -13.15 2.08 -9.60
N LEU A 147 -14.42 2.30 -9.97
CA LEU A 147 -15.10 1.44 -10.93
C LEU A 147 -14.42 1.46 -12.31
N GLY A 148 -13.62 2.46 -12.67
CA GLY A 148 -12.84 2.48 -13.91
C GLY A 148 -11.41 1.94 -13.77
N PHE A 149 -11.00 1.51 -12.57
CA PHE A 149 -9.62 1.07 -12.31
C PHE A 149 -9.37 -0.34 -12.85
N GLY A 150 -8.24 -0.53 -13.54
CA GLY A 150 -7.72 -1.85 -13.91
C GLY A 150 -8.73 -2.71 -14.67
N VAL A 151 -8.85 -3.97 -14.27
CA VAL A 151 -9.77 -4.94 -14.90
C VAL A 151 -10.89 -5.34 -13.94
N ALA A 152 -12.10 -5.59 -14.49
CA ALA A 152 -13.20 -6.17 -13.73
C ALA A 152 -12.78 -7.54 -13.15
N SER A 153 -13.25 -7.82 -11.94
CA SER A 153 -12.97 -9.10 -11.29
C SER A 153 -14.12 -9.54 -10.39
N LYS A 154 -14.13 -10.83 -10.04
CA LYS A 154 -14.94 -11.32 -8.92
C LYS A 154 -14.30 -10.87 -7.59
N PRO A 155 -15.08 -10.70 -6.50
CA PRO A 155 -14.52 -10.51 -5.16
C PRO A 155 -13.53 -11.62 -4.81
N GLN A 156 -12.33 -11.22 -4.42
CA GLN A 156 -11.20 -12.10 -4.10
C GLN A 156 -10.17 -11.32 -3.27
N MET A 157 -9.28 -12.04 -2.57
CA MET A 157 -8.26 -11.41 -1.72
C MET A 157 -7.54 -10.24 -2.42
N GLY A 158 -7.48 -9.09 -1.73
CA GLY A 158 -6.85 -7.85 -2.18
C GLY A 158 -7.50 -7.13 -3.36
N ALA A 159 -8.63 -7.60 -3.90
CA ALA A 159 -9.37 -6.85 -4.92
C ALA A 159 -9.76 -5.47 -4.38
N VAL A 160 -9.70 -4.45 -5.23
CA VAL A 160 -10.24 -3.12 -4.95
C VAL A 160 -11.76 -3.23 -5.00
N MET A 161 -12.41 -3.10 -3.85
CA MET A 161 -13.84 -3.26 -3.67
C MET A 161 -14.50 -1.89 -3.57
N ILE A 162 -15.52 -1.65 -4.38
CA ILE A 162 -16.25 -0.37 -4.43
C ILE A 162 -17.66 -0.56 -3.89
N PHE A 163 -18.10 0.36 -3.04
CA PHE A 163 -19.39 0.33 -2.36
C PHE A 163 -20.15 1.64 -2.49
N SER A 164 -21.48 1.57 -2.47
CA SER A 164 -22.34 2.73 -2.23
C SER A 164 -22.30 3.14 -0.76
N ARG A 165 -22.58 4.42 -0.47
CA ARG A 165 -22.73 4.94 0.89
C ARG A 165 -24.08 5.64 1.03
N PRO A 166 -25.15 4.89 1.36
CA PRO A 166 -26.47 5.46 1.60
C PRO A 166 -26.44 6.55 2.68
N PRO A 167 -27.34 7.54 2.62
CA PRO A 167 -28.37 7.73 1.58
C PRO A 167 -27.83 8.34 0.28
N SER A 168 -26.55 8.73 0.22
CA SER A 168 -25.99 9.40 -0.96
C SER A 168 -25.83 8.46 -2.15
N LYS A 169 -26.37 8.88 -3.30
CA LYS A 169 -26.13 8.20 -4.59
C LYS A 169 -24.74 8.51 -5.15
N LEU A 170 -24.14 9.63 -4.74
CA LEU A 170 -22.86 10.14 -5.25
C LEU A 170 -21.67 9.63 -4.43
N TYR A 171 -21.84 9.49 -3.12
CA TYR A 171 -20.76 9.04 -2.24
C TYR A 171 -20.64 7.52 -2.22
N GLY A 172 -19.45 7.05 -1.94
CA GLY A 172 -19.14 5.63 -1.86
C GLY A 172 -17.99 5.38 -0.92
N HIS A 173 -17.62 4.11 -0.81
CA HIS A 173 -16.45 3.67 -0.08
C HIS A 173 -15.61 2.75 -0.96
N VAL A 174 -14.29 2.78 -0.76
CA VAL A 174 -13.34 1.91 -1.47
C VAL A 174 -12.30 1.38 -0.50
N GLY A 175 -11.95 0.10 -0.65
CA GLY A 175 -10.94 -0.58 0.15
C GLY A 175 -10.57 -1.91 -0.49
N PHE A 176 -9.79 -2.73 0.21
CA PHE A 176 -9.37 -4.04 -0.28
C PHE A 176 -10.19 -5.17 0.34
N TYR A 177 -10.60 -6.15 -0.46
CA TYR A 177 -11.20 -7.38 0.05
C TYR A 177 -10.20 -8.11 0.96
N ALA A 178 -10.60 -8.38 2.20
CA ALA A 178 -9.83 -9.11 3.20
C ALA A 178 -10.53 -10.40 3.66
N GLY A 179 -11.73 -10.67 3.15
CA GLY A 179 -12.57 -11.82 3.48
C GLY A 179 -14.05 -11.47 3.38
N GLU A 180 -14.91 -12.39 3.78
CA GLU A 180 -16.35 -12.17 3.83
C GLU A 180 -17.07 -13.12 4.79
N THR A 181 -18.27 -12.75 5.19
CA THR A 181 -19.26 -13.62 5.82
C THR A 181 -20.35 -13.95 4.79
N ALA A 182 -21.42 -14.63 5.22
CA ALA A 182 -22.59 -14.83 4.36
C ALA A 182 -23.17 -13.49 3.85
N THR A 183 -23.24 -12.48 4.71
CA THR A 183 -23.98 -11.23 4.46
C THR A 183 -23.11 -9.99 4.25
N HIS A 184 -21.83 -10.05 4.62
CA HIS A 184 -20.92 -8.90 4.58
C HIS A 184 -19.59 -9.25 3.92
N PHE A 185 -18.93 -8.25 3.32
CA PHE A 185 -17.51 -8.33 2.99
C PHE A 185 -16.69 -7.74 4.14
N LYS A 186 -15.57 -8.38 4.49
CA LYS A 186 -14.54 -7.78 5.33
C LYS A 186 -13.60 -6.96 4.45
N ILE A 187 -13.55 -5.66 4.68
CA ILE A 187 -12.83 -4.69 3.87
C ILE A 187 -11.74 -4.04 4.70
N ARG A 188 -10.50 -4.15 4.20
CA ARG A 188 -9.34 -3.40 4.71
C ARG A 188 -9.28 -2.06 4.00
N GLY A 189 -9.60 -0.99 4.70
CA GLY A 189 -9.72 0.34 4.11
C GLY A 189 -9.14 1.42 5.00
N GLY A 190 -8.90 2.59 4.41
CA GLY A 190 -8.60 3.83 5.12
C GLY A 190 -9.87 4.64 5.37
N ASN A 191 -9.78 5.59 6.30
CA ASN A 191 -10.89 6.45 6.70
C ASN A 191 -12.13 5.67 7.20
N GLN A 192 -11.91 4.53 7.88
CA GLN A 192 -12.95 3.72 8.49
C GLN A 192 -12.91 3.97 10.00
N LYS A 193 -13.82 4.83 10.49
CA LYS A 193 -13.73 5.45 11.83
C LYS A 193 -12.40 6.22 11.98
N ASN A 194 -12.10 7.11 11.03
CA ASN A 194 -10.88 7.93 11.02
C ASN A 194 -9.55 7.15 11.02
N ALA A 195 -9.56 5.85 10.69
CA ALA A 195 -8.39 4.99 10.76
C ALA A 195 -8.30 3.97 9.61
N VAL A 196 -7.15 3.31 9.49
CA VAL A 196 -7.00 2.09 8.69
C VAL A 196 -7.47 0.90 9.52
N THR A 197 -8.55 0.23 9.11
CA THR A 197 -9.10 -0.92 9.84
C THR A 197 -9.59 -2.03 8.90
N ASP A 198 -9.91 -3.19 9.47
CA ASP A 198 -10.79 -4.17 8.82
C ASP A 198 -12.22 -3.90 9.30
N THR A 199 -13.15 -3.70 8.37
CA THR A 199 -14.56 -3.39 8.66
C THR A 199 -15.49 -4.28 7.83
N LEU A 200 -16.62 -4.68 8.40
CA LEU A 200 -17.66 -5.41 7.67
C LEU A 200 -18.61 -4.45 6.95
N ILE A 201 -18.73 -4.61 5.64
CA ILE A 201 -19.61 -3.84 4.77
C ILE A 201 -20.64 -4.77 4.11
N ALA A 202 -21.92 -4.43 4.23
CA ALA A 202 -23.02 -5.26 3.71
C ALA A 202 -22.88 -5.52 2.20
N LYS A 203 -23.14 -6.76 1.78
CA LYS A 203 -23.08 -7.14 0.35
C LYS A 203 -24.07 -6.37 -0.51
N THR A 204 -25.17 -5.88 0.06
CA THR A 204 -26.16 -5.03 -0.62
C THR A 204 -25.61 -3.67 -1.05
N ARG A 205 -24.49 -3.21 -0.46
CA ARG A 205 -23.82 -1.96 -0.83
C ARG A 205 -22.79 -2.15 -1.96
N PHE A 206 -22.52 -3.39 -2.38
CA PHE A 206 -21.45 -3.69 -3.34
C PHE A 206 -21.76 -3.20 -4.75
N LEU A 207 -20.81 -2.50 -5.38
CA LEU A 207 -20.95 -1.95 -6.72
C LEU A 207 -20.03 -2.64 -7.73
N GLY A 208 -18.85 -3.09 -7.31
CA GLY A 208 -17.91 -3.76 -8.20
C GLY A 208 -16.57 -4.06 -7.55
N ALA A 209 -15.84 -5.01 -8.14
CA ALA A 209 -14.50 -5.39 -7.73
C ALA A 209 -13.52 -5.26 -8.89
N ARG A 210 -12.35 -4.70 -8.63
CA ARG A 210 -11.29 -4.45 -9.62
C ARG A 210 -9.96 -5.03 -9.17
N MET A 211 -9.17 -5.46 -10.14
CA MET A 211 -7.77 -5.86 -9.95
C MET A 211 -6.86 -4.97 -10.80
N PRO A 212 -5.60 -4.76 -10.37
CA PRO A 212 -4.58 -4.18 -11.24
C PRO A 212 -4.50 -4.91 -12.57
N ALA A 213 -4.41 -4.17 -13.68
CA ALA A 213 -4.22 -4.77 -14.99
C ALA A 213 -2.94 -5.61 -15.02
N GLY A 214 -3.00 -6.80 -15.64
CA GLY A 214 -1.89 -7.75 -15.67
C GLY A 214 -1.70 -8.59 -14.41
N TYR A 215 -2.53 -8.41 -13.36
CA TYR A 215 -2.53 -9.30 -12.20
C TYR A 215 -3.66 -10.33 -12.32
N SER A 216 -3.29 -11.60 -12.51
CA SER A 216 -4.22 -12.73 -12.43
C SER A 216 -4.49 -13.04 -10.96
N GLY A 217 -5.64 -12.57 -10.48
CA GLY A 217 -6.13 -12.92 -9.16
C GLY A 217 -6.41 -14.42 -9.04
N THR A 218 -6.32 -14.96 -7.82
CA THR A 218 -6.58 -16.39 -7.57
C THR A 218 -8.06 -16.76 -7.69
N GLY A 219 -8.96 -15.77 -7.73
CA GLY A 219 -10.40 -15.92 -7.65
C GLY A 219 -10.90 -16.42 -6.29
N LYS A 220 -10.00 -16.64 -5.32
CA LYS A 220 -10.33 -17.25 -4.03
C LYS A 220 -11.03 -16.25 -3.12
N ARG A 221 -12.24 -16.63 -2.74
CA ARG A 221 -13.00 -16.02 -1.65
C ARG A 221 -12.53 -16.59 -0.31
N VAL A 222 -12.54 -15.77 0.73
CA VAL A 222 -12.07 -16.15 2.07
C VAL A 222 -13.18 -15.90 3.06
N THR A 223 -13.74 -16.97 3.62
CA THR A 223 -14.76 -16.87 4.67
C THR A 223 -14.10 -16.56 6.01
N VAL A 224 -14.65 -15.61 6.76
CA VAL A 224 -14.19 -15.24 8.12
C VAL A 224 -15.31 -15.42 9.15
N THR A 225 -14.94 -15.79 10.38
CA THR A 225 -15.84 -15.79 11.53
C THR A 225 -15.87 -14.39 12.18
N ASN A 226 -17.01 -14.02 12.75
CA ASN A 226 -17.35 -12.63 13.12
C ASN A 226 -16.67 -12.12 14.42
N ASN A 227 -15.57 -12.74 14.87
CA ASN A 227 -15.02 -12.49 16.21
C ASN A 227 -14.42 -11.08 16.33
N GLY A 228 -15.23 -10.12 16.78
CA GLY A 228 -14.80 -8.78 17.19
C GLY A 228 -14.61 -7.74 16.08
N ILE A 229 -15.02 -8.03 14.85
CA ILE A 229 -14.86 -7.10 13.71
C ILE A 229 -16.04 -6.13 13.67
N SER A 230 -15.76 -4.82 13.70
CA SER A 230 -16.79 -3.78 13.61
C SER A 230 -17.57 -3.85 12.28
N THR A 231 -18.90 -3.93 12.36
CA THR A 231 -19.81 -3.61 11.24
C THR A 231 -19.93 -2.11 11.06
N SER A 232 -19.84 -1.62 9.83
CA SER A 232 -20.02 -0.20 9.53
C SER A 232 -21.13 0.08 8.53
N THR A 233 -21.89 1.10 8.84
CA THR A 233 -22.88 1.75 7.97
C THR A 233 -22.40 3.12 7.50
N ASN A 234 -21.28 3.61 8.05
CA ASN A 234 -20.77 4.97 7.83
C ASN A 234 -19.23 5.03 7.93
N GLU A 235 -18.51 4.97 6.81
CA GLU A 235 -17.05 5.06 6.76
C GLU A 235 -16.57 6.48 6.39
N ALA A 236 -16.75 7.40 7.35
CA ALA A 236 -15.92 8.58 7.59
C ALA A 236 -16.17 8.92 9.05
#